data_AF-A0ABC9YLZ4-F1
#
_entry.id   AF-A0ABC9YLZ4-F1
#
_cell.length_a   1.000
_cell.length_b   1.000
_cell.length_c   1.000
_cell.angle_alpha   90.00
_cell.angle_beta   90.00
_cell.angle_gamma   90.00
#
_symmetry.space_group_name_H-M   'P 1'
#
loop_
_entity.id
_entity.type
_entity.pdbx_description
1 polymer ?
#
loop_
_entity_poly.entity_id
_entity_poly.type
_entity_poly.pdbx_seq_one_letter_code
_entity_poly.pdbx_strand_id
1 'polypeptide(L)'
;MLGYLSTDLDVARAEHAAALRAAVEAGHAPLLARIIVGIADLALRNDENEQAARLLAASNAVRGLPDRTLADATRIESATRDRLDEADFTEAMRAGAKAGWTELTAVTLAC
;
A
#
# COMPACT_ATOMS: atom_id res chain seq x y z
N MET A 1 -3.58 -2.51 11.26
CA MET A 1 -2.23 -2.83 11.78
C MET A 1 -1.63 -1.48 12.07
N LEU A 2 -1.22 -1.20 13.31
CA LEU A 2 -0.85 0.15 13.74
C LEU A 2 0.56 0.55 13.23
N GLY A 3 0.81 0.40 11.93
CA GLY A 3 2.10 0.70 11.28
C GLY A 3 2.59 2.11 11.59
N TYR A 4 1.67 3.06 11.73
CA TYR A 4 1.94 4.44 12.15
C TYR A 4 2.61 4.57 13.54
N LEU A 5 2.60 3.52 14.39
CA LEU A 5 3.26 3.54 15.70
C LEU A 5 4.74 3.18 15.64
N SER A 6 5.23 2.53 14.58
CA SER A 6 6.67 2.28 14.44
C SER A 6 7.33 3.57 14.00
N THR A 7 8.06 4.26 14.89
CA THR A 7 8.79 5.48 14.54
C THR A 7 9.96 5.23 13.59
N ASP A 8 10.44 3.99 13.51
CA ASP A 8 11.51 3.58 12.60
C ASP A 8 10.93 3.01 11.30
N LEU A 9 11.19 3.72 10.20
CA LEU A 9 10.70 3.37 8.87
C LEU A 9 11.53 2.27 8.21
N ASP A 10 12.80 2.11 8.57
CA ASP A 10 13.68 1.07 8.02
C ASP A 10 13.34 -0.29 8.63
N VAL A 11 13.05 -0.31 9.94
CA VAL A 11 12.50 -1.50 10.60
C VAL A 11 11.14 -1.86 10.00
N ALA A 12 10.25 -0.87 9.81
CA ALA A 12 8.94 -1.12 9.19
C ALA A 12 9.08 -1.70 7.77
N ARG A 13 10.02 -1.19 6.98
CA ARG A 13 10.35 -1.70 5.65
C ARG A 13 10.80 -3.16 5.68
N ALA A 14 11.73 -3.51 6.57
CA ALA A 14 12.21 -4.88 6.72
C ALA A 14 11.09 -5.85 7.13
N GLU A 15 10.24 -5.45 8.08
CA GLU A 15 9.07 -6.22 8.52
C GLU A 15 8.06 -6.41 7.39
N HIS A 16 7.77 -5.36 6.61
CA HIS A 16 6.89 -5.45 5.45
C HIS A 16 7.46 -6.35 4.35
N ALA A 17 8.77 -6.31 4.09
CA ALA A 17 9.42 -7.21 3.14
C ALA A 17 9.35 -8.68 3.59
N ALA A 18 9.52 -8.95 4.88
CA ALA A 18 9.36 -10.29 5.45
C ALA A 18 7.90 -10.77 5.35
N ALA A 19 6.95 -9.93 5.75
CA ALA A 19 5.52 -10.24 5.69
C ALA A 19 5.01 -10.47 4.26
N LEU A 20 5.51 -9.70 3.29
CA LEU A 20 5.16 -9.86 1.88
C LEU A 20 5.60 -11.23 1.36
N ARG A 21 6.85 -11.63 1.63
CA ARG A 21 7.35 -12.96 1.24
C ARG A 21 6.50 -14.08 1.81
N ALA A 22 6.22 -14.03 3.12
CA ALA A 22 5.37 -15.02 3.79
C ALA A 22 3.94 -15.06 3.21
N ALA A 23 3.35 -13.91 2.90
CA ALA A 23 2.02 -13.84 2.31
C ALA A 23 1.96 -14.41 0.88
N VAL A 24 3.01 -14.19 0.08
CA VAL A 24 3.15 -14.77 -1.26
C VAL A 24 3.28 -16.29 -1.18
N GLU A 25 4.12 -16.79 -0.28
CA GLU A 25 4.28 -18.24 -0.05
C GLU A 25 2.98 -18.91 0.42
N ALA A 26 2.18 -18.22 1.24
CA ALA A 26 0.90 -18.73 1.71
C ALA A 26 -0.21 -18.73 0.63
N GLY A 27 -0.07 -17.96 -0.46
CA GLY A 27 -1.04 -17.90 -1.55
C GLY A 27 -2.41 -17.32 -1.17
N HIS A 28 -2.50 -16.56 -0.08
CA HIS A 28 -3.75 -16.03 0.45
C HIS A 28 -4.01 -14.59 0.00
N ALA A 29 -4.83 -14.40 -1.04
CA ALA A 29 -5.11 -13.09 -1.61
C ALA A 29 -5.60 -12.01 -0.61
N PRO A 30 -6.50 -12.31 0.37
CA PRO A 30 -6.89 -11.30 1.37
C PRO A 30 -5.74 -10.89 2.30
N LEU A 31 -4.86 -11.83 2.65
CA LEU A 31 -3.68 -11.54 3.46
C LEU A 31 -2.70 -10.68 2.66
N LEU A 32 -2.45 -11.05 1.39
CA LEU A 32 -1.58 -10.29 0.50
C LEU A 32 -2.07 -8.85 0.33
N ALA A 33 -3.36 -8.64 0.07
CA ALA A 33 -3.97 -7.31 -0.02
C ALA A 33 -3.74 -6.50 1.26
N ARG A 34 -3.96 -7.11 2.44
CA ARG A 34 -3.70 -6.46 3.73
C ARG A 34 -2.23 -6.07 3.92
N ILE A 35 -1.28 -6.90 3.49
CA ILE A 35 0.15 -6.54 3.53
C ILE A 35 0.46 -5.37 2.60
N ILE A 36 -0.11 -5.36 1.39
CA ILE A 36 0.05 -4.25 0.44
C ILE A 36 -0.47 -2.93 1.02
N VAL A 37 -1.59 -2.94 1.77
CA VAL A 37 -2.07 -1.75 2.50
C VAL A 37 -1.06 -1.26 3.54
N GLY A 38 -0.35 -2.18 4.22
CA GLY A 38 0.74 -1.80 5.12
C GLY A 38 1.91 -1.13 4.39
N ILE A 39 2.28 -1.65 3.21
CA ILE A 39 3.33 -1.05 2.38
C ILE A 39 2.88 0.33 1.84
N ALA A 40 1.59 0.50 1.55
CA ALA A 40 1.04 1.81 1.19
C ALA A 40 1.15 2.83 2.34
N ASP A 41 0.98 2.39 3.59
CA ASP A 41 1.22 3.24 4.76
C ASP A 41 2.70 3.66 4.85
N LEU A 42 3.62 2.72 4.63
CA LEU A 42 5.05 3.02 4.59
C LEU A 42 5.38 4.08 3.52
N ALA A 43 4.87 3.93 2.31
CA ALA A 43 5.03 4.92 1.24
C ALA A 43 4.47 6.29 1.65
N LEU A 44 3.27 6.34 2.22
CA LEU A 44 2.64 7.57 2.70
C LEU A 44 3.49 8.28 3.78
N ARG A 45 4.16 7.51 4.63
CA ARG A 45 5.03 8.03 5.70
C ARG A 45 6.40 8.47 5.21
N ASN A 46 6.82 8.02 4.03
CA ASN A 46 7.98 8.51 3.28
C ASN A 46 7.62 9.68 2.34
N ASP A 47 6.41 10.25 2.46
CA ASP A 47 5.86 11.28 1.57
C ASP A 47 5.77 10.87 0.08
N GLU A 48 5.83 9.57 -0.21
CA GLU A 48 5.64 8.99 -1.55
C GLU A 48 4.13 8.86 -1.86
N ASN A 49 3.41 9.99 -1.86
CA ASN A 49 1.94 10.01 -1.85
C ASN A 49 1.31 9.33 -3.08
N GLU A 50 1.86 9.53 -4.28
CA GLU A 50 1.40 8.83 -5.48
C GLU A 50 1.60 7.31 -5.39
N GLN A 51 2.74 6.88 -4.84
CA GLN A 51 3.07 5.48 -4.69
C GLN A 51 2.14 4.81 -3.67
N ALA A 52 1.80 5.51 -2.58
CA ALA A 52 0.79 5.07 -1.62
C ALA A 52 -0.58 4.85 -2.28
N ALA A 53 -1.04 5.79 -3.13
CA ALA A 53 -2.28 5.64 -3.88
C ALA A 53 -2.22 4.45 -4.87
N ARG A 54 -1.10 4.30 -5.60
CA ARG A 54 -0.90 3.16 -6.51
C ARG A 54 -0.98 1.81 -5.78
N LEU A 55 -0.35 1.71 -4.61
CA LEU A 55 -0.38 0.51 -3.77
C LEU A 55 -1.78 0.21 -3.22
N LEU A 56 -2.55 1.23 -2.81
CA LEU A 56 -3.95 1.04 -2.41
C LEU A 56 -4.79 0.46 -3.56
N ALA A 57 -4.63 1.00 -4.77
CA ALA A 57 -5.32 0.48 -5.94
C ALA A 57 -4.91 -0.97 -6.26
N ALA A 58 -3.62 -1.30 -6.15
CA ALA A 58 -3.12 -2.65 -6.34
C ALA A 58 -3.67 -3.64 -5.30
N SER A 59 -3.75 -3.25 -4.03
CA SER A 59 -4.40 -4.04 -2.97
C SER A 59 -5.86 -4.33 -3.31
N ASN A 60 -6.60 -3.31 -3.76
CA ASN A 60 -8.00 -3.47 -4.16
C ASN A 60 -8.13 -4.42 -5.36
N ALA A 61 -7.21 -4.36 -6.33
CA ALA A 61 -7.18 -5.26 -7.47
C ALA A 61 -6.90 -6.72 -7.06
N VAL A 62 -5.94 -6.96 -6.16
CA VAL A 62 -5.65 -8.30 -5.61
C VAL A 62 -6.87 -8.90 -4.91
N ARG A 63 -7.64 -8.07 -4.20
CA ARG A 63 -8.85 -8.49 -3.50
C ARG A 63 -10.10 -8.55 -4.40
N GLY A 64 -10.06 -7.92 -5.57
CA GLY A 64 -11.19 -7.74 -6.49
C GLY A 64 -12.15 -6.61 -6.11
N LEU A 65 -12.09 -6.09 -4.88
CA LEU A 65 -12.86 -4.93 -4.44
C LEU A 65 -12.18 -4.19 -3.27
N PRO A 66 -12.46 -2.89 -3.07
CA PRO A 66 -11.94 -2.14 -1.93
C PRO A 66 -12.35 -2.73 -0.58
N ASP A 67 -11.38 -2.92 0.32
CA ASP A 67 -11.65 -3.36 1.69
C ASP A 67 -11.92 -2.18 2.62
N ARG A 68 -13.19 -1.80 2.74
CA ARG A 68 -13.62 -0.70 3.63
C ARG A 68 -13.61 -1.05 5.11
N THR A 69 -13.34 -2.31 5.47
CA THR A 69 -13.22 -2.70 6.89
C THR A 69 -11.83 -2.38 7.45
N LEU A 70 -10.86 -2.12 6.57
CA LEU A 70 -9.51 -1.73 6.96
C LEU A 70 -9.46 -0.22 7.18
N ALA A 71 -9.53 0.19 8.45
CA ALA A 71 -9.39 1.60 8.84
C ALA A 71 -8.11 2.25 8.25
N ASP A 72 -7.03 1.47 8.13
CA ASP A 72 -5.78 1.94 7.52
C ASP A 72 -5.96 2.30 6.03
N ALA A 73 -6.71 1.48 5.27
CA ALA A 73 -6.96 1.76 3.85
C ALA A 73 -7.74 3.07 3.67
N THR A 74 -8.79 3.28 4.47
CA THR A 74 -9.56 4.52 4.45
C THR A 74 -8.73 5.72 4.88
N ARG A 75 -7.90 5.59 5.92
CA ARG A 75 -7.03 6.68 6.39
C ARG A 75 -5.98 7.05 5.34
N ILE A 76 -5.34 6.07 4.72
CA ILE A 76 -4.34 6.31 3.68
C ILE A 76 -5.00 6.98 2.48
N GLU A 77 -6.17 6.51 2.05
CA GLU A 77 -6.91 7.10 0.93
C GLU A 77 -7.21 8.59 1.18
N SER A 78 -7.76 8.92 2.35
CA SER A 78 -7.99 10.32 2.75
C SER A 78 -6.69 11.12 2.77
N ALA A 79 -5.63 10.63 3.41
CA ALA A 79 -4.35 11.34 3.48
C ALA A 79 -3.71 11.54 2.10
N THR A 80 -3.83 10.57 1.19
CA THR A 80 -3.35 10.73 -0.19
C THR A 80 -4.17 11.77 -0.97
N ARG A 81 -5.51 11.79 -0.80
CA ARG A 81 -6.37 12.81 -1.42
C ARG A 81 -6.12 14.21 -0.85
N ASP A 82 -5.73 14.32 0.41
CA ASP A 82 -5.45 15.63 1.02
C ASP A 82 -4.09 16.19 0.56
N ARG A 83 -3.16 15.33 0.14
CA ARG A 83 -1.80 15.69 -0.26
C ARG A 83 -1.58 15.79 -1.76
N LEU A 84 -2.37 15.06 -2.53
CA LEU A 84 -2.42 15.12 -3.99
C LEU A 84 -3.63 15.97 -4.41
N ASP A 85 -3.60 16.53 -5.61
CA ASP A 85 -4.85 17.00 -6.20
C ASP A 85 -5.70 15.82 -6.69
N GLU A 86 -6.98 16.08 -6.99
CA GLU A 86 -7.93 15.04 -7.40
C GLU A 86 -7.52 14.36 -8.72
N ALA A 87 -6.85 15.08 -9.62
CA ALA A 87 -6.44 14.53 -10.91
C ALA A 87 -5.27 13.56 -10.73
N ASP A 88 -4.26 13.95 -9.95
CA ASP A 88 -3.09 13.15 -9.63
C ASP A 88 -3.46 11.92 -8.80
N PHE A 89 -4.34 12.08 -7.80
CA PHE A 89 -4.88 10.95 -7.06
C PHE A 89 -5.60 9.96 -7.97
N THR A 90 -6.47 10.47 -8.86
CA THR A 90 -7.23 9.63 -9.79
C THR A 90 -6.31 8.87 -10.75
N GLU A 91 -5.29 9.53 -11.29
CA GLU A 91 -4.33 8.88 -12.18
C GLU A 91 -3.47 7.86 -11.44
N ALA A 92 -2.98 8.18 -10.23
CA ALA A 92 -2.23 7.23 -9.41
C ALA A 92 -3.06 5.98 -9.08
N MET A 93 -4.34 6.12 -8.73
CA MET A 93 -5.24 5.00 -8.50
C MET A 93 -5.47 4.18 -9.78
N ARG A 94 -5.63 4.83 -10.93
CA ARG A 94 -5.78 4.15 -12.22
C ARG A 94 -4.52 3.39 -12.61
N ALA A 95 -3.35 4.00 -12.46
CA ALA A 95 -2.07 3.39 -12.76
C ALA A 95 -1.81 2.20 -11.84
N GLY A 96 -2.05 2.35 -10.54
CA GLY A 96 -1.87 1.28 -9.55
C GLY A 96 -2.80 0.08 -9.74
N ALA A 97 -4.03 0.29 -10.20
CA ALA A 97 -4.96 -0.80 -10.50
C ALA A 97 -4.54 -1.63 -11.72
N LYS A 98 -3.76 -1.03 -12.65
CA LYS A 98 -3.26 -1.70 -13.87
C LYS A 98 -1.86 -2.28 -13.67
N ALA A 99 -1.06 -1.67 -12.82
CA ALA A 99 0.29 -2.10 -12.51
C ALA A 99 0.28 -3.40 -11.69
N GLY A 100 1.33 -4.20 -11.82
CA GLY A 100 1.51 -5.39 -11.00
C GLY A 100 1.88 -4.99 -9.57
N TRP A 101 1.14 -5.50 -8.57
CA TRP A 101 1.46 -5.27 -7.15
C TRP A 101 2.91 -5.67 -6.82
N THR A 102 3.48 -6.66 -7.51
CA THR A 102 4.86 -7.12 -7.32
C THR A 102 5.87 -6.00 -7.62
N GLU A 103 5.68 -5.25 -8.69
CA GLU A 103 6.58 -4.16 -9.06
C GLU A 103 6.44 -2.99 -8.08
N LEU A 104 5.21 -2.58 -7.78
CA LEU A 104 4.95 -1.46 -6.87
C LEU A 104 5.51 -1.73 -5.46
N THR A 105 5.34 -2.94 -4.95
CA THR A 105 5.89 -3.32 -3.64
C THR A 105 7.42 -3.41 -3.66
N ALA A 106 8.02 -3.93 -4.74
CA ALA A 106 9.47 -4.00 -4.87
C ALA A 106 10.11 -2.61 -4.90
N VAL A 107 9.56 -1.67 -5.67
CA VAL A 107 10.05 -0.28 -5.73
C VAL A 107 9.98 0.37 -4.35
N THR A 108 8.84 0.30 -3.69
CA THR A 108 8.66 0.93 -2.37
C THR A 108 9.56 0.34 -1.30
N LEU A 109 9.87 -0.95 -1.35
CA LEU A 109 10.71 -1.63 -0.36
C LEU A 109 12.23 -1.50 -0.64
N ALA A 110 12.62 -1.01 -1.82
CA ALA A 110 14.02 -0.83 -2.21
C ALA A 110 14.61 0.54 -1.83
N CYS A 111 13.76 1.53 -1.48
CA CYS A 111 14.19 2.82 -0.96
C CYS A 111 14.92 2.70 0.39
#